data_AF-W1XQL2-F1
#
_entry.id   AF-W1XQL2-F1
#
_cell.length_a   1.000
_cell.length_b   1.000
_cell.length_c   1.000
_cell.angle_alpha   90.00
_cell.angle_beta   90.00
_cell.angle_gamma   90.00
#
_symmetry.space_group_name_H-M   'P 1'
#
loop_
_entity.id
_entity.type
_entity.pdbx_description
1 polymer ?
#
loop_
_entity_poly.entity_id
_entity_poly.type
_entity_poly.pdbx_seq_one_letter_code
_entity_poly.pdbx_strand_id
1 'polypeptide(L)' 'PEPFVCEGEMYLLGTVLSHFLSLYASVNSFHMLTVVNTESQETWKWTERTGQHPLI' A
#
# COMPACT_ATOMS: atom_id res chain seq x y z
N PRO A 1 -21.69 -10.19 5.57
CA PRO A 1 -21.12 -9.69 4.28
C PRO A 1 -19.61 -9.88 4.30
N GLU A 2 -19.07 -10.57 3.30
CA GLU A 2 -17.62 -10.62 3.09
C GLU A 2 -17.13 -9.21 2.68
N PRO A 3 -16.02 -8.72 3.26
CA PRO A 3 -15.56 -7.35 3.04
C PRO A 3 -15.03 -7.10 1.62
N PHE A 4 -14.62 -8.14 0.91
CA PHE A 4 -14.12 -8.09 -0.48
C PHE A 4 -14.73 -9.25 -1.27
N VAL A 5 -15.06 -9.01 -2.53
CA VAL A 5 -15.63 -10.02 -3.43
C VAL A 5 -14.54 -10.93 -4.01
N CYS A 6 -13.33 -10.42 -4.17
CA CYS A 6 -12.17 -11.19 -4.62
C CYS A 6 -10.84 -10.52 -4.25
N GLU A 7 -9.72 -11.25 -4.44
CA GLU A 7 -8.35 -10.76 -4.24
C GLU A 7 -8.01 -9.52 -5.08
N GLY A 8 -8.65 -9.36 -6.24
CA GLY A 8 -8.48 -8.18 -7.10
C GLY A 8 -8.89 -6.88 -6.41
N GLU A 9 -9.96 -6.90 -5.60
CA GLU A 9 -10.39 -5.71 -4.85
C GLU A 9 -9.42 -5.37 -3.72
N MET A 10 -8.87 -6.40 -3.03
CA MET A 10 -7.81 -6.21 -2.04
C MET A 10 -6.56 -5.60 -2.66
N TYR A 11 -6.15 -6.09 -3.83
CA TYR A 11 -4.99 -5.56 -4.56
C TYR A 11 -5.22 -4.11 -4.99
N LEU A 12 -6.43 -3.77 -5.45
CA LEU A 12 -6.75 -2.42 -5.88
C LEU A 12 -6.77 -1.45 -4.70
N LEU A 13 -7.35 -1.86 -3.57
CA LEU A 13 -7.28 -1.10 -2.31
C LEU A 13 -5.83 -0.91 -1.86
N GLY A 14 -5.01 -1.96 -1.86
CA GLY A 14 -3.59 -1.88 -1.51
C GLY A 14 -2.83 -0.91 -2.43
N THR A 15 -3.17 -0.87 -3.72
CA THR A 15 -2.58 0.08 -4.67
C THR A 15 -2.93 1.53 -4.33
N VAL A 16 -4.20 1.80 -3.99
CA VAL A 16 -4.64 3.11 -3.52
C VAL A 16 -3.93 3.50 -2.22
N LEU A 17 -3.82 2.58 -1.26
CA LEU A 17 -3.12 2.80 0.01
C LEU A 17 -1.62 3.08 -0.20
N SER A 18 -0.95 2.33 -1.07
CA SER A 18 0.46 2.54 -1.41
C SER A 18 0.70 3.96 -1.92
N HIS A 19 -0.18 4.46 -2.80
CA HIS A 19 -0.11 5.83 -3.29
C HIS A 19 -0.40 6.84 -2.17
N PHE A 20 -1.50 6.65 -1.43
CA PHE A 20 -1.91 7.56 -0.37
C PHE A 20 -0.84 7.72 0.72
N LEU A 21 -0.27 6.62 1.21
CA LEU A 21 0.75 6.64 2.25
C LEU A 21 2.06 7.28 1.78
N SER A 22 2.40 7.15 0.49
CA SER A 22 3.58 7.83 -0.07
C SER A 22 3.50 9.36 -0.01
N LEU A 23 2.29 9.93 0.06
CA LEU A 23 2.09 11.38 0.21
C LEU A 23 2.49 11.89 1.60
N TYR A 24 2.58 11.00 2.59
CA TYR A 24 2.99 11.33 3.97
C TYR A 24 4.47 11.06 4.23
N ALA A 25 5.15 10.33 3.35
CA ALA A 25 6.58 10.14 3.46
C ALA A 25 7.31 11.43 3.03
N SER A 26 8.34 11.81 3.79
CA SER A 26 9.19 12.96 3.47
C SER A 26 9.98 12.76 2.18
N VAL A 27 10.40 13.84 1.52
CA VAL A 27 11.16 13.79 0.25
C VAL A 27 12.45 12.96 0.32
N ASN A 28 13.02 12.80 1.53
CA ASN A 28 14.21 11.99 1.81
C ASN A 28 13.89 10.61 2.42
N SER A 29 12.67 10.12 2.25
CA SER A 29 12.23 8.84 2.77
C SER A 29 11.50 8.06 1.67
N PHE A 30 11.48 6.74 1.78
CA PHE A 30 10.69 5.89 0.90
C PHE A 30 9.58 5.22 1.71
N HIS A 31 8.44 5.02 1.06
CA HIS A 31 7.33 4.25 1.58
C HIS A 31 7.25 2.91 0.82
N MET A 32 7.01 1.83 1.56
CA MET A 32 6.81 0.50 1.01
C MET A 32 5.63 -0.14 1.73
N LEU A 33 4.67 -0.63 0.95
CA LEU A 33 3.49 -1.31 1.45
C LEU A 33 3.62 -2.81 1.21
N THR A 34 3.34 -3.59 2.26
CA THR A 34 3.16 -5.04 2.19
C THR A 34 1.79 -5.36 2.75
N VAL A 35 0.96 -6.08 2.00
CA VAL A 35 -0.35 -6.59 2.44
C VAL A 35 -0.24 -8.09 2.56
N VAL A 36 -0.69 -8.64 3.68
CA VAL A 36 -0.76 -10.08 3.93
C VAL A 36 -2.23 -10.44 4.11
N ASN A 37 -2.74 -11.33 3.26
CA ASN A 37 -4.06 -11.91 3.42
C ASN A 37 -4.00 -12.95 4.56
N THR A 38 -4.75 -12.73 5.64
CA THR A 38 -4.71 -13.61 6.81
C THR A 38 -5.35 -14.98 6.57
N GLU A 39 -6.25 -15.09 5.60
CA GLU A 39 -6.96 -16.33 5.25
C GLU A 39 -6.14 -17.17 4.27
N SER A 40 -5.68 -16.58 3.16
CA SER A 40 -4.88 -17.31 2.14
C SER A 40 -3.38 -17.35 2.45
N GLN A 41 -2.90 -16.55 3.41
CA GLN A 41 -1.47 -16.32 3.70
C GLN A 41 -0.70 -15.70 2.53
N GLU A 42 -1.40 -15.22 1.49
CA GLU A 42 -0.76 -14.56 0.35
C GLU A 42 -0.21 -13.19 0.74
N THR A 43 0.96 -12.85 0.21
CA THR A 43 1.64 -11.58 0.49
C THR A 43 1.86 -10.81 -0.80
N TRP A 44 1.32 -9.59 -0.85
CA TRP A 44 1.55 -8.64 -1.94
C TRP A 44 2.45 -7.52 -1.45
N LYS A 45 3.47 -7.21 -2.25
CA LYS A 45 4.43 -6.15 -1.98
C LYS A 45 4.42 -5.13 -3.11
N TRP A 46 4.14 -3.88 -2.77
CA TRP A 46 4.21 -2.78 -3.73
C TRP A 46 5.65 -2.27 -3.83
N THR A 47 6.01 -1.81 -5.02
CA THR A 47 7.30 -1.15 -5.26
C THR A 47 7.45 0.07 -4.35
N GLU A 48 8.69 0.33 -3.93
CA GLU A 48 9.03 1.51 -3.15
C GLU A 48 8.61 2.81 -3.85
N ARG A 49 8.05 3.75 -3.09
CA ARG A 49 7.68 5.08 -3.55
C ARG A 49 8.45 6.11 -2.76
N THR A 50 9.16 7.00 -3.45
CA THR A 50 9.80 8.16 -2.81
C THR A 50 8.73 9.05 -2.22
N GLY A 51 8.95 9.51 -0.99
CA GLY A 51 8.06 10.43 -0.32
C GLY A 51 7.99 11.76 -1.07
N GLN A 52 6.83 12.41 -0.99
CA GLN A 52 6.57 13.68 -1.67
C GLN A 52 6.40 14.84 -0.68
N HIS A 53 6.46 14.56 0.63
CA HIS A 53 6.22 15.57 1.65
C HIS A 53 7.46 16.46 1.87
N PRO A 54 7.38 17.78 1.61
CA PRO A 54 8.51 18.69 1.78
C PRO A 54 8.94 18.77 3.25
N LEU A 55 10.25 18.81 3.48
CA LEU A 55 10.83 19.10 4.79
C LEU A 55 10.76 20.62 5.00
N ILE A 56 9.79 21.08 5.79
CA ILE A 56 9.65 22.47 6.26
C ILE A 56 10.55 22.74 7.46
#